data_AF-A0A965UWE5-F1
#
_entry.id   AF-A0A965UWE5-F1
#
_cell.length_a   1.000
_cell.length_b   1.000
_cell.length_c   1.000
_cell.angle_alpha   90.00
_cell.angle_beta   90.00
_cell.angle_gamma   90.00
#
_symmetry.space_group_name_H-M   'P 1'
#
loop_
_entity.id
_entity.type
_entity.pdbx_description
1 polymer ?
#
loop_
_entity_poly.entity_id
_entity_poly.type
_entity_poly.pdbx_seq_one_letter_code
_entity_poly.pdbx_strand_id
1 'polypeptide(L)'
;MSTTGTSVFNLDVNDLIEEAFERCGQELRTGYNFRTARRSLNLLTIEWANRGINLWTIEEGQIPLYPNQVIYALPNDTIDLLDQVTRTNAGVGTTQVDININRISESTYSTIPNKYAQGRPIQVWINRQSGETNATTALVSTQQVSTTDTTIYLDDVT
;
A
#
# COMPACT_ATOMS: atom_id res chain seq x y z
N MET A 1 31.20 -15.47 -9.68
CA MET A 1 31.45 -14.14 -10.26
C MET A 1 30.56 -13.17 -9.51
N SER A 2 31.10 -12.45 -8.53
CA SER A 2 30.35 -11.51 -7.69
C SER A 2 30.08 -10.25 -8.54
N THR A 3 28.82 -9.95 -8.80
CA THR A 3 28.42 -8.71 -9.46
C THR A 3 28.52 -7.57 -8.45
N THR A 4 29.54 -6.75 -8.69
CA THR A 4 29.82 -5.36 -8.31
C THR A 4 28.83 -4.66 -7.38
N GLY A 5 29.35 -4.17 -6.26
CA GLY A 5 28.64 -3.36 -5.28
C GLY A 5 27.89 -2.18 -5.92
N THR A 6 26.67 -1.98 -5.43
CA THR A 6 25.85 -0.80 -5.64
C THR A 6 26.63 0.45 -5.27
N SER A 7 26.95 1.32 -6.22
CA SER A 7 27.32 2.70 -5.89
C SER A 7 26.04 3.45 -5.53
N VAL A 8 25.88 3.80 -4.26
CA VAL A 8 24.77 4.64 -3.79
C VAL A 8 25.05 6.08 -4.25
N PHE A 9 24.73 6.37 -5.51
CA PHE A 9 24.68 7.74 -6.01
C PHE A 9 23.32 8.32 -5.60
N ASN A 10 23.33 9.20 -4.60
CA ASN A 10 22.16 9.96 -4.18
C ASN A 10 22.58 11.42 -3.98
N LEU A 11 22.17 12.29 -4.92
CA LEU A 11 22.47 13.71 -4.87
C LEU A 11 21.55 14.39 -3.83
N ASP A 12 22.07 15.35 -3.06
CA ASP A 12 21.20 16.13 -2.17
C ASP A 12 20.22 16.96 -3.00
N VAL A 13 19.04 17.25 -2.42
CA VAL A 13 17.99 18.05 -3.06
C VAL A 13 18.51 19.44 -3.43
N ASN A 14 19.47 19.98 -2.67
CA ASN A 14 20.05 21.29 -2.96
C ASN A 14 20.89 21.26 -4.24
N ASP A 15 21.81 20.30 -4.35
CA ASP A 15 22.65 20.08 -5.54
C ASP A 15 21.79 19.73 -6.77
N LEU A 16 20.70 18.98 -6.58
CA LEU A 16 19.76 18.66 -7.66
C LEU A 16 19.06 19.90 -8.21
N ILE A 17 18.69 20.83 -7.33
CA ILE A 17 18.09 22.10 -7.76
C ILE A 17 19.14 22.96 -8.46
N GLU A 18 20.37 23.03 -7.95
CA GLU A 18 21.45 23.82 -8.55
C GLU A 18 21.83 23.31 -9.95
N GLU A 19 22.07 22.01 -10.11
CA GLU A 19 22.31 21.36 -11.41
C GLU A 19 21.15 21.58 -12.39
N ALA A 20 19.89 21.53 -11.92
CA ALA A 20 18.73 21.79 -12.77
C ALA A 20 18.68 23.24 -13.29
N PHE A 21 19.04 24.21 -12.44
CA PHE A 21 19.15 25.61 -12.84
C PHE A 21 20.30 25.81 -13.83
N GLU A 22 21.46 25.20 -13.59
CA GLU A 22 22.62 25.28 -14.50
C GLU A 22 22.34 24.65 -15.87
N ARG A 23 21.60 23.53 -15.93
CA ARG A 23 21.11 22.94 -17.19
C ARG A 23 20.17 23.87 -17.96
N CYS A 24 19.42 24.71 -17.25
CA CYS A 24 18.60 25.75 -17.84
C CYS A 24 19.39 27.04 -18.15
N GLY A 25 20.71 27.06 -17.92
CA GLY A 25 21.58 28.21 -18.13
C GLY A 25 21.37 29.34 -17.12
N GLN A 26 20.81 29.04 -15.94
CA GLN A 26 20.56 30.00 -14.88
C GLN A 26 21.34 29.62 -13.61
N GLU A 27 21.76 30.62 -12.84
CA GLU A 27 22.45 30.39 -11.57
C GLU A 27 21.49 30.53 -10.38
N LEU A 28 21.61 29.63 -9.41
CA LEU A 28 20.76 29.62 -8.23
C LEU A 28 21.24 30.66 -7.20
N ARG A 29 20.72 31.88 -7.27
CA ARG A 29 21.18 33.00 -6.41
C ARG A 29 20.38 33.20 -5.11
N THR A 30 19.08 32.89 -5.10
CA THR A 30 18.17 33.33 -4.02
C THR A 30 17.30 32.20 -3.44
N GLY A 31 16.93 32.33 -2.16
CA GLY A 31 16.02 31.38 -1.50
C GLY A 31 14.58 31.39 -2.06
N TYR A 32 14.20 32.39 -2.86
CA TYR A 32 12.93 32.38 -3.60
C TYR A 32 12.95 31.35 -4.75
N ASN A 33 14.08 31.22 -5.43
CA ASN A 33 14.26 30.21 -6.48
C ASN A 33 14.17 28.79 -5.90
N PHE A 34 14.77 28.54 -4.73
CA PHE A 34 14.62 27.28 -3.99
C PHE A 34 13.17 26.96 -3.64
N ARG A 35 12.40 27.94 -3.15
CA ARG A 35 10.97 27.75 -2.84
C ARG A 35 10.15 27.41 -4.08
N THR A 36 10.46 28.04 -5.20
CA THR A 36 9.79 27.78 -6.48
C THR A 36 10.16 26.40 -7.02
N ALA A 37 11.44 26.03 -6.97
CA ALA A 37 11.95 24.72 -7.38
C ALA A 37 11.36 23.57 -6.57
N ARG A 38 11.23 23.74 -5.24
CA ARG A 38 10.54 22.76 -4.38
C ARG A 38 9.07 22.59 -4.75
N ARG A 39 8.38 23.69 -5.12
CA ARG A 39 6.99 23.60 -5.57
C ARG A 39 6.88 22.85 -6.90
N SER A 40 7.73 23.15 -7.88
CA SER A 40 7.71 22.43 -9.17
C SER A 40 8.08 20.97 -9.01
N LEU A 41 9.07 20.64 -8.17
CA LEU A 41 9.43 19.27 -7.85
C LEU A 41 8.26 18.52 -7.21
N ASN A 42 7.56 19.14 -6.26
CA ASN A 42 6.37 18.55 -5.65
C ASN A 42 5.29 18.25 -6.69
N LEU A 43 4.96 19.22 -7.57
CA LEU A 43 3.99 19.04 -8.64
C LEU A 43 4.37 17.88 -9.59
N LEU A 44 5.65 17.76 -9.94
CA LEU A 44 6.17 16.68 -10.77
C LEU A 44 6.07 15.32 -10.06
N THR A 45 6.43 15.23 -8.78
CA THR A 45 6.30 13.96 -8.02
C THR A 45 4.84 13.53 -7.90
N ILE A 46 3.92 14.48 -7.78
CA ILE A 46 2.47 14.22 -7.78
C ILE A 46 2.01 13.76 -9.18
N GLU A 47 2.49 14.40 -10.25
CA GLU A 47 2.19 13.96 -11.62
C GLU A 47 2.69 12.52 -11.86
N TRP A 48 3.91 12.20 -11.43
CA TRP A 48 4.48 10.86 -11.58
C TRP A 48 3.69 9.82 -10.79
N ALA A 49 3.27 10.13 -9.57
CA ALA A 49 2.39 9.26 -8.80
C ALA A 49 1.02 9.06 -9.47
N ASN A 50 0.52 10.06 -10.22
CA ASN A 50 -0.79 10.01 -10.88
C ASN A 50 -0.77 9.46 -12.31
N ARG A 51 0.40 9.33 -12.96
CA ARG A 51 0.53 8.83 -14.35
C ARG A 51 0.42 7.32 -14.49
N GLY A 52 0.20 6.62 -13.39
CA GLY A 52 -0.01 5.18 -13.35
C GLY A 52 0.86 4.53 -12.29
N ILE A 53 0.99 3.22 -12.39
CA ILE A 53 1.88 2.44 -11.54
C ILE A 53 3.32 2.58 -12.02
N ASN A 54 4.24 2.84 -11.11
CA ASN A 54 5.67 2.84 -11.41
C ASN A 54 6.14 1.38 -11.53
N LEU A 55 6.45 0.92 -12.75
CA LEU A 55 6.77 -0.51 -12.96
C LEU A 55 8.00 -0.98 -12.17
N TRP A 56 8.94 -0.09 -11.85
CA TRP A 56 10.12 -0.41 -11.04
C TRP A 56 9.85 -0.53 -9.54
N THR A 57 8.63 -0.23 -9.08
CA THR A 57 8.20 -0.46 -7.70
C THR A 57 7.34 -1.73 -7.58
N ILE A 58 7.22 -2.51 -8.66
CA ILE A 58 6.50 -3.79 -8.62
C ILE A 58 7.40 -4.84 -7.98
N GLU A 59 6.86 -5.50 -6.96
CA GLU A 59 7.49 -6.61 -6.25
C GLU A 59 6.59 -7.85 -6.27
N GLU A 60 7.20 -9.03 -6.21
CA GLU A 60 6.48 -10.28 -6.03
C GLU A 60 6.31 -10.54 -4.53
N GLY A 61 5.06 -10.76 -4.11
CA GLY A 61 4.71 -11.15 -2.75
C GLY A 61 4.06 -12.53 -2.72
N GLN A 62 4.33 -13.29 -1.67
CA GLN A 62 3.62 -14.56 -1.41
C GLN A 62 3.10 -14.58 0.03
N ILE A 63 1.88 -15.08 0.20
CA ILE A 63 1.24 -15.24 1.50
C ILE A 63 0.73 -16.69 1.60
N PRO A 64 1.09 -17.44 2.66
CA PRO A 64 0.56 -18.78 2.86
C PRO A 64 -0.93 -18.71 3.20
N LEU A 65 -1.74 -19.52 2.50
CA LEU A 65 -3.17 -19.64 2.75
C LEU A 65 -3.44 -20.77 3.75
N TYR A 66 -4.20 -20.48 4.80
CA TYR A 66 -4.61 -21.43 5.83
C TYR A 66 -6.11 -21.78 5.71
N PRO A 67 -6.50 -23.02 6.07
CA PRO A 67 -7.91 -23.38 6.11
C PRO A 67 -8.65 -22.53 7.15
N ASN A 68 -9.90 -22.19 6.86
CA ASN A 68 -10.78 -21.36 7.71
C ASN A 68 -10.34 -19.90 7.91
N GLN A 69 -9.42 -19.39 7.10
CA GLN A 69 -9.05 -17.99 7.11
C GLN A 69 -9.45 -17.30 5.79
N VAL A 70 -10.34 -16.30 5.90
CA VAL A 70 -10.93 -15.57 4.76
C VAL A 70 -10.21 -14.25 4.49
N ILE A 71 -9.59 -13.66 5.51
CA ILE A 71 -8.97 -12.33 5.45
C ILE A 71 -7.46 -12.47 5.71
N TYR A 72 -6.68 -11.82 4.85
CA TYR A 72 -5.22 -11.75 4.94
C TYR A 72 -4.80 -10.28 4.90
N ALA A 73 -3.96 -9.88 5.84
CA ALA A 73 -3.39 -8.55 5.85
C ALA A 73 -2.34 -8.43 4.74
N LEU A 74 -2.41 -7.36 3.97
CA LEU A 74 -1.35 -6.97 3.05
C LEU A 74 -0.38 -6.02 3.76
N PRO A 75 0.91 -6.00 3.36
CA PRO A 75 1.86 -4.99 3.83
C PRO A 75 1.35 -3.55 3.63
N ASN A 76 1.69 -2.65 4.56
CA ASN A 76 1.20 -1.26 4.57
C ASN A 76 1.66 -0.40 3.37
N ASP A 77 2.69 -0.82 2.67
CA ASP A 77 3.22 -0.19 1.45
C ASP A 77 2.56 -0.69 0.16
N THR A 78 1.70 -1.71 0.25
CA THR A 78 0.99 -2.27 -0.92
C THR A 78 -0.16 -1.36 -1.35
N ILE A 79 0.00 -0.65 -2.47
CA ILE A 79 -1.03 0.24 -3.03
C ILE A 79 -2.10 -0.56 -3.80
N ASP A 80 -1.68 -1.57 -4.56
CA ASP A 80 -2.54 -2.47 -5.33
C ASP A 80 -1.81 -3.78 -5.69
N LEU A 81 -2.57 -4.83 -6.04
CA LEU A 81 -2.07 -6.11 -6.54
C LEU A 81 -2.39 -6.28 -8.03
N LEU A 82 -1.40 -6.48 -8.88
CA LEU A 82 -1.64 -6.51 -10.33
C LEU A 82 -2.22 -7.87 -10.78
N ASP A 83 -1.44 -8.93 -10.60
CA ASP A 83 -1.81 -10.29 -10.94
C ASP A 83 -1.75 -11.19 -9.71
N GLN A 84 -2.67 -12.15 -9.64
CA GLN A 84 -2.86 -12.98 -8.46
C GLN A 84 -3.14 -14.43 -8.86
N VAL A 85 -2.45 -15.36 -8.22
CA VAL A 85 -2.53 -16.79 -8.50
C VAL A 85 -2.48 -17.55 -7.19
N THR A 86 -3.32 -18.58 -7.05
CA THR A 86 -3.11 -19.59 -6.01
C THR A 86 -2.17 -20.66 -6.52
N ARG A 87 -1.04 -20.86 -5.83
CA ARG A 87 -0.08 -21.91 -6.13
C ARG A 87 -0.27 -23.10 -5.18
N THR A 88 -0.29 -24.30 -5.72
CA THR A 88 -0.28 -25.56 -4.96
C THR A 88 0.96 -26.39 -5.30
N ASN A 89 1.49 -27.13 -4.31
CA ASN A 89 2.72 -27.93 -4.43
C ASN A 89 3.94 -27.11 -4.91
N ALA A 90 4.14 -25.92 -4.33
CA ALA A 90 5.26 -25.05 -4.68
C ALA A 90 6.60 -25.79 -4.57
N GLY A 91 7.43 -25.73 -5.62
CA GLY A 91 8.76 -26.36 -5.64
C GLY A 91 8.77 -27.85 -6.01
N VAL A 92 7.61 -28.46 -6.31
CA VAL A 92 7.53 -29.84 -6.79
C VAL A 92 7.23 -29.84 -8.30
N GLY A 93 8.28 -29.97 -9.11
CA GLY A 93 8.26 -29.68 -10.56
C GLY A 93 7.24 -30.44 -11.42
N THR A 94 6.68 -31.55 -10.95
CA THR A 94 5.68 -32.35 -11.71
C THR A 94 4.24 -32.16 -11.24
N THR A 95 4.02 -31.60 -10.05
CA THR A 95 2.67 -31.46 -9.44
C THR A 95 2.35 -30.03 -9.05
N GLN A 96 3.24 -29.08 -9.33
CA GLN A 96 2.96 -27.66 -9.13
C GLN A 96 1.83 -27.24 -10.08
N VAL A 97 0.78 -26.66 -9.49
CA VAL A 97 -0.36 -26.15 -10.25
C VAL A 97 -0.67 -24.74 -9.76
N ASP A 98 -0.70 -23.83 -10.72
CA ASP A 98 -1.03 -22.41 -10.56
C ASP A 98 -2.44 -22.18 -11.11
N ILE A 99 -3.32 -21.60 -10.29
CA ILE A 99 -4.70 -21.27 -10.67
C ILE A 99 -4.89 -19.76 -10.55
N ASN A 100 -5.27 -19.11 -11.65
CA ASN A 100 -5.62 -17.69 -11.67
C ASN A 100 -6.79 -17.39 -10.75
N ILE A 101 -6.69 -16.28 -10.01
CA ILE A 101 -7.74 -15.77 -9.14
C ILE A 101 -8.35 -14.53 -9.79
N ASN A 102 -9.68 -14.47 -9.86
CA ASN A 102 -10.36 -13.30 -10.41
C ASN A 102 -10.64 -12.26 -9.31
N ARG A 103 -10.27 -11.00 -9.57
CA ARG A 103 -10.66 -9.89 -8.71
C ARG A 103 -12.17 -9.62 -8.86
N ILE A 104 -12.86 -9.51 -7.73
CA ILE A 104 -14.27 -9.11 -7.66
C ILE A 104 -14.43 -7.75 -6.95
N SER A 105 -15.52 -7.05 -7.24
CA SER A 105 -15.87 -5.81 -6.56
C SER A 105 -16.37 -6.05 -5.13
N GLU A 106 -16.33 -5.01 -4.29
CA GLU A 106 -16.93 -5.03 -2.96
C GLU A 106 -18.41 -5.40 -3.00
N SER A 107 -19.18 -4.83 -3.94
CA SER A 107 -20.60 -5.13 -4.10
C SER A 107 -20.85 -6.61 -4.42
N THR A 108 -20.03 -7.21 -5.28
CA THR A 108 -20.09 -8.64 -5.59
C THR A 108 -19.72 -9.48 -4.38
N TYR A 109 -18.71 -9.06 -3.61
CA TYR A 109 -18.36 -9.74 -2.37
C TYR A 109 -19.47 -9.63 -1.31
N SER A 110 -20.16 -8.49 -1.24
CA SER A 110 -21.26 -8.24 -0.30
C SER A 110 -22.49 -9.11 -0.56
N THR A 111 -22.78 -9.40 -1.84
CA THR A 111 -23.94 -10.23 -2.23
C THR A 111 -23.73 -11.73 -2.02
N ILE A 112 -22.51 -12.20 -1.70
CA ILE A 112 -22.23 -13.60 -1.39
C ILE A 112 -22.94 -13.99 -0.08
N PRO A 113 -23.95 -14.89 -0.11
CA PRO A 113 -24.75 -15.20 1.08
C PRO A 113 -23.95 -15.98 2.14
N ASN A 114 -23.07 -16.88 1.72
CA ASN A 114 -22.21 -17.65 2.61
C ASN A 114 -20.73 -17.38 2.33
N LYS A 115 -20.11 -16.58 3.20
CA LYS A 115 -18.68 -16.22 3.12
C LYS A 115 -17.75 -17.22 3.82
N TYR A 116 -18.31 -18.18 4.55
CA TYR A 116 -17.58 -19.24 5.26
C TYR A 116 -17.51 -20.55 4.46
N ALA A 117 -17.96 -20.54 3.20
CA ALA A 117 -17.81 -21.69 2.31
C ALA A 117 -16.31 -22.04 2.17
N GLN A 118 -15.96 -23.28 2.51
CA GLN A 118 -14.60 -23.76 2.45
C GLN A 118 -14.31 -24.34 1.07
N GLY A 119 -13.13 -24.03 0.54
CA GLY A 119 -12.68 -24.48 -0.75
C GLY A 119 -11.41 -23.75 -1.15
N ARG A 120 -10.84 -24.13 -2.29
CA ARG A 120 -9.74 -23.37 -2.89
C ARG A 120 -10.30 -22.04 -3.38
N PRO A 121 -9.75 -20.88 -2.95
CA PRO A 121 -10.27 -19.60 -3.37
C PRO A 121 -9.99 -19.38 -4.87
N ILE A 122 -11.02 -18.91 -5.58
CA ILE A 122 -10.97 -18.58 -7.02
C ILE A 122 -11.29 -17.11 -7.28
N GLN A 123 -11.69 -16.39 -6.24
CA GLN A 123 -12.06 -14.99 -6.29
C GLN A 123 -11.46 -14.26 -5.09
N VAL A 124 -11.14 -12.98 -5.30
CA VAL A 124 -10.55 -12.13 -4.27
C VAL A 124 -11.14 -10.73 -4.37
N TRP A 125 -11.45 -10.16 -3.21
CA TRP A 125 -11.77 -8.76 -3.07
C TRP A 125 -10.67 -8.11 -2.23
N ILE A 126 -10.18 -6.96 -2.69
CA ILE A 126 -9.18 -6.19 -1.97
C ILE A 126 -9.89 -5.09 -1.21
N ASN A 127 -9.78 -5.16 0.11
CA ASN A 127 -10.22 -4.10 0.99
C ASN A 127 -9.14 -3.01 1.06
N ARG A 128 -9.37 -1.89 0.38
CA ARG A 128 -8.45 -0.75 0.33
C ARG A 128 -8.75 0.20 1.49
N GLN A 129 -8.32 -0.17 2.68
CA GLN A 129 -8.36 0.73 3.82
C GLN A 129 -7.11 1.61 3.80
N SER A 130 -7.26 2.90 4.09
CA SER A 130 -6.09 3.69 4.50
C SER A 130 -5.52 3.02 5.74
N GLY A 131 -4.22 2.78 5.80
CA GLY A 131 -3.52 2.34 7.03
C GLY A 131 -3.56 3.37 8.17
N GLU A 132 -4.50 4.31 8.11
CA GLU A 132 -4.81 5.29 9.14
C GLU A 132 -5.33 4.55 10.35
N THR A 133 -4.43 4.26 11.27
CA THR A 133 -4.79 3.96 12.64
C THR A 133 -5.27 5.27 13.26
N ASN A 134 -6.57 5.40 13.53
CA ASN A 134 -7.05 6.49 14.36
C ASN A 134 -6.17 6.57 15.61
N ALA A 135 -5.49 7.70 15.82
CA ALA A 135 -4.57 7.87 16.94
C ALA A 135 -5.27 7.84 18.31
N THR A 136 -6.60 7.86 18.31
CA THR A 136 -7.41 7.78 19.52
C THR A 136 -7.33 6.37 20.11
N THR A 137 -6.52 6.21 21.15
CA THR A 137 -6.49 5.03 22.02
C THR A 137 -7.69 4.95 22.96
N ALA A 138 -8.55 5.98 22.97
CA ALA A 138 -9.73 6.05 23.82
C ALA A 138 -10.75 4.95 23.45
N LEU A 139 -10.89 3.96 24.32
CA LEU A 139 -11.97 3.00 24.34
C LEU A 139 -13.10 3.53 25.23
N VAL A 140 -14.30 3.02 25.05
CA VAL A 140 -15.37 3.23 26.04
C VAL A 140 -14.90 2.59 27.35
N SER A 141 -14.93 3.33 28.45
CA SER A 141 -14.41 2.87 29.73
C SER A 141 -15.24 1.71 30.28
N THR A 142 -14.93 0.46 29.87
CA THR A 142 -15.48 -0.82 30.36
C THR A 142 -17.00 -0.92 30.62
N GLN A 143 -17.81 0.04 30.16
CA GLN A 143 -19.23 0.12 30.47
C GLN A 143 -20.03 -0.36 29.26
N GLN A 144 -20.94 -1.32 29.47
CA GLN A 144 -21.92 -1.67 28.44
C GLN A 144 -22.87 -0.49 28.26
N VAL A 145 -22.93 0.05 27.04
CA VAL A 145 -23.82 1.15 26.68
C VAL A 145 -25.26 0.63 26.58
N SER A 146 -26.17 1.22 27.35
CA SER A 146 -27.59 0.88 27.41
C SER A 146 -28.46 1.91 26.66
N THR A 147 -29.69 1.53 26.32
CA THR A 147 -30.67 2.40 25.62
C THR A 147 -31.18 3.57 26.44
N THR A 148 -30.82 3.63 27.72
CA THR A 148 -31.17 4.72 28.66
C THR A 148 -30.02 5.69 28.93
N ASP A 149 -28.82 5.42 28.42
CA ASP A 149 -27.65 6.22 28.74
C ASP A 149 -27.68 7.56 27.99
N THR A 150 -27.55 8.66 28.73
CA THR A 150 -27.46 10.03 28.17
C THR A 150 -26.03 10.56 28.11
N THR A 151 -25.05 9.85 28.69
CA THR A 151 -23.63 10.18 28.69
C THR A 151 -22.77 8.91 28.69
N ILE A 152 -21.70 8.87 27.88
CA ILE A 152 -20.76 7.75 27.77
C ILE A 152 -19.36 8.25 28.12
N TYR A 153 -18.66 7.55 28.99
CA TYR A 153 -17.29 7.89 29.42
C TYR A 153 -16.25 7.12 28.60
N LEU A 154 -15.16 7.80 28.21
CA LEU A 154 -14.01 7.23 27.52
C LEU A 154 -12.86 7.03 28.52
N ASP A 155 -12.04 5.99 28.31
CA ASP A 155 -10.97 5.59 29.24
C ASP A 155 -9.70 6.45 29.18
N ASP A 156 -9.50 7.18 28.08
CA ASP A 156 -8.47 8.20 27.94
C ASP A 156 -8.98 9.37 27.09
N VAL A 157 -8.67 10.61 27.48
CA VAL A 157 -8.96 11.83 26.71
C VAL A 157 -7.66 12.61 26.61
N THR A 158 -6.71 12.06 25.85
CA THR A 158 -5.54 12.80 25.35
C THR A 158 -5.62 12.93 23.85
#